data_AF-A0A355V0W5-F1
#
_entry.id   AF-A0A355V0W5-F1
#
_cell.length_a   1.000
_cell.length_b   1.000
_cell.length_c   1.000
_cell.angle_alpha   90.00
_cell.angle_beta   90.00
_cell.angle_gamma   90.00
#
_symmetry.space_group_name_H-M   'P 1'
#
loop_
_entity.id
_entity.type
_entity.pdbx_description
1 polymer ?
#
loop_
_entity_poly.entity_id
_entity_poly.type
_entity_poly.pdbx_seq_one_letter_code
_entity_poly.pdbx_strand_id
1 'polypeptide(L)'
;MLLADWIVVGILAFFCLIGIWVGFARGLRFFTSGFFGIIIAIIVCYTLGGPIYKIGFIQDLLGKFITALTGKNTFCDILISIRIDLIVYYIALFIIVLILRLIIVKIVLAIADIDNVVISFIDRIFGVIFFAAVTLLFMLVAFWVINLIGGTTATTVTDAIAGSKLKLDWFYEHNPLMIIIQVIKMEVVL
;
A
#
# COMPACT_ATOMS: atom_id res chain seq x y z
N MET A 1 0.87 -20.40 24.94
CA MET A 1 0.44 -19.52 23.83
C MET A 1 -0.82 -18.87 24.32
N LEU A 2 -0.88 -17.55 24.21
CA LEU A 2 -2.05 -16.79 24.64
C LEU A 2 -3.24 -17.08 23.73
N LEU A 3 -4.45 -16.74 24.18
CA LEU A 3 -5.65 -16.84 23.34
C LEU A 3 -5.49 -15.96 22.08
N ALA A 4 -4.86 -14.79 22.21
CA ALA A 4 -4.49 -13.93 21.08
C ALA A 4 -3.60 -14.64 20.05
N ASP A 5 -2.63 -15.45 20.50
CA ASP A 5 -1.76 -16.22 19.60
C ASP A 5 -2.58 -17.22 18.78
N TRP A 6 -3.53 -17.91 19.41
CA TRP A 6 -4.40 -18.89 18.74
C TRP A 6 -5.36 -18.23 17.76
N ILE A 7 -5.91 -17.06 18.08
CA ILE A 7 -6.73 -16.29 17.14
C ILE A 7 -5.89 -15.94 15.91
N VAL A 8 -4.69 -15.41 16.11
CA VAL A 8 -3.80 -15.02 15.00
C VAL A 8 -3.41 -16.22 14.16
N VAL A 9 -3.03 -17.35 14.77
CA VAL A 9 -2.74 -18.59 14.04
C VAL A 9 -3.97 -19.07 13.25
N GLY A 10 -5.16 -19.00 13.84
CA GLY A 10 -6.40 -19.37 13.18
C GLY A 10 -6.69 -18.51 11.94
N ILE A 11 -6.58 -17.18 12.08
CA ILE A 11 -6.77 -16.25 10.96
C ILE A 11 -5.69 -16.47 9.90
N LEU A 12 -4.43 -16.59 10.29
CA LEU A 12 -3.32 -16.84 9.37
C LEU A 12 -3.52 -18.14 8.61
N ALA A 13 -3.88 -19.23 9.30
CA ALA A 13 -4.16 -20.52 8.67
C ALA A 13 -5.34 -20.41 7.68
N PHE A 14 -6.41 -19.71 8.05
CA PHE A 14 -7.55 -19.46 7.17
C PHE A 14 -7.14 -18.69 5.90
N PHE A 15 -6.37 -17.61 6.04
CA PHE A 15 -5.86 -16.84 4.90
C PHE A 15 -4.87 -17.64 4.05
N CYS A 16 -4.02 -18.46 4.66
CA CYS A 16 -3.14 -19.37 3.94
C CYS A 16 -3.95 -20.40 3.11
N LEU A 17 -5.03 -20.96 3.66
CA LEU A 17 -5.92 -21.86 2.92
C LEU A 17 -6.58 -21.15 1.73
N ILE A 18 -7.02 -19.90 1.92
CA ILE A 18 -7.49 -19.05 0.81
C ILE A 18 -6.38 -18.88 -0.21
N GLY A 19 -5.14 -18.63 0.22
CA GLY A 19 -3.98 -18.50 -0.67
C GLY A 19 -3.71 -19.74 -1.52
N ILE A 20 -3.86 -20.95 -0.95
CA ILE A 20 -3.76 -22.22 -1.70
C ILE A 20 -4.89 -22.33 -2.73
N TRP A 21 -6.11 -21.97 -2.35
CA TRP A 21 -7.30 -22.18 -3.17
C TRP A 21 -7.42 -21.15 -4.30
N VAL A 22 -7.15 -19.88 -3.98
CA VAL A 22 -7.22 -18.75 -4.91
C VAL A 22 -5.95 -18.67 -5.76
N GLY A 23 -4.77 -18.89 -5.18
CA GLY A 23 -3.50 -18.67 -5.85
C GLY A 23 -3.08 -17.20 -5.92
N PHE A 24 -1.83 -16.95 -6.29
CA PHE A 24 -1.23 -15.62 -6.31
C PHE A 24 -1.87 -14.71 -7.34
N ALA A 25 -2.02 -15.16 -8.59
CA ALA A 25 -2.45 -14.30 -9.68
C ALA A 25 -3.89 -13.78 -9.48
N ARG A 26 -4.79 -14.65 -9.03
CA ARG A 26 -6.17 -14.27 -8.70
C ARG A 26 -6.22 -13.42 -7.43
N GLY A 27 -5.40 -13.71 -6.43
CA GLY A 27 -5.25 -12.88 -5.22
C GLY A 27 -4.77 -11.47 -5.55
N LEU A 28 -3.71 -11.36 -6.35
CA LEU A 28 -3.15 -10.09 -6.82
C LEU A 28 -4.21 -9.30 -7.60
N ARG A 29 -4.95 -9.94 -8.51
CA ARG A 29 -6.07 -9.31 -9.23
C ARG A 29 -7.11 -8.73 -8.27
N PHE A 30 -7.48 -9.46 -7.22
CA PHE A 30 -8.46 -8.99 -6.24
C PHE A 30 -7.98 -7.71 -5.52
N PHE A 31 -6.77 -7.71 -4.95
CA PHE A 31 -6.22 -6.56 -4.23
C PHE A 31 -5.90 -5.36 -5.13
N THR A 32 -5.56 -5.61 -6.40
CA THR A 32 -5.28 -4.54 -7.38
C THR A 32 -6.52 -4.08 -8.12
N SER A 33 -7.67 -4.74 -7.94
CA SER A 33 -8.95 -4.35 -8.52
C SER A 33 -9.75 -3.41 -7.61
N GLY A 34 -10.67 -2.66 -8.21
CA GLY A 34 -11.61 -1.81 -7.48
C GLY A 34 -10.94 -0.71 -6.65
N PHE A 35 -11.51 -0.46 -5.47
CA PHE A 35 -11.10 0.64 -4.58
C PHE A 35 -9.71 0.44 -3.97
N PHE A 36 -9.36 -0.79 -3.57
CA PHE A 36 -8.03 -1.11 -3.02
C PHE A 36 -6.91 -0.82 -4.03
N GLY A 37 -7.14 -1.15 -5.30
CA GLY A 37 -6.19 -0.85 -6.36
C GLY A 37 -5.89 0.66 -6.45
N ILE A 38 -6.92 1.50 -6.31
CA ILE A 38 -6.77 2.97 -6.34
C ILE A 38 -5.94 3.44 -5.15
N ILE A 39 -6.25 2.96 -3.93
CA ILE A 39 -5.48 3.32 -2.73
C ILE A 39 -4.01 2.93 -2.88
N ILE A 40 -3.73 1.70 -3.30
CA ILE A 40 -2.34 1.23 -3.51
C ILE A 40 -1.63 2.10 -4.54
N ALA A 41 -2.31 2.46 -5.64
CA ALA A 41 -1.73 3.34 -6.65
C ALA A 41 -1.40 4.74 -6.08
N ILE A 42 -2.26 5.31 -5.23
CA ILE A 42 -1.98 6.58 -4.55
C ILE A 42 -0.74 6.46 -3.66
N ILE A 43 -0.64 5.41 -2.85
CA ILE A 43 0.53 5.16 -1.98
C ILE A 43 1.81 4.98 -2.80
N VAL A 44 1.74 4.25 -3.91
CA VAL A 44 2.86 4.07 -4.84
C VAL A 44 3.27 5.40 -5.47
N CYS A 45 2.32 6.23 -5.91
CA CYS A 45 2.63 7.55 -6.44
C CYS A 45 3.25 8.47 -5.39
N TYR A 46 2.78 8.43 -4.15
CA TYR A 46 3.36 9.20 -3.06
C TYR A 46 4.81 8.78 -2.76
N THR A 47 5.07 7.47 -2.70
CA THR A 47 6.40 6.93 -2.38
C THR A 47 7.40 7.08 -3.53
N LEU A 48 6.97 6.86 -4.78
CA LEU A 48 7.85 6.93 -5.95
C LEU A 48 7.91 8.32 -6.60
N GLY A 49 6.93 9.20 -6.35
CA GLY A 49 6.86 10.53 -6.97
C GLY A 49 8.05 11.41 -6.62
N GLY A 50 8.49 11.40 -5.36
CA GLY A 50 9.67 12.17 -4.93
C GLY A 50 10.95 11.80 -5.70
N PRO A 51 11.36 10.51 -5.72
CA PRO A 51 12.50 10.06 -6.51
C PRO A 51 12.38 10.36 -8.01
N ILE A 52 11.21 10.12 -8.62
CA ILE A 52 10.99 10.32 -10.06
C ILE A 52 11.07 11.81 -10.43
N TYR A 53 10.52 12.70 -9.60
CA TYR A 53 10.57 14.15 -9.81
C TYR A 53 12.01 14.69 -9.89
N LYS A 54 12.97 14.06 -9.21
CA LYS A 54 14.38 14.47 -9.20
C LYS A 54 15.15 14.09 -10.47
N ILE A 55 14.54 13.31 -11.37
CA ILE A 55 15.17 12.94 -12.64
C ILE A 55 15.22 14.18 -13.54
N GLY A 56 16.41 14.54 -14.05
CA GLY A 56 16.61 15.76 -14.83
C GLY A 56 15.70 15.89 -16.05
N PHE A 57 15.36 14.78 -16.70
CA PHE A 57 14.38 14.75 -17.79
C PHE A 57 12.99 15.24 -17.38
N ILE A 58 12.50 14.83 -16.19
CA ILE A 58 11.19 15.24 -15.68
C ILE A 58 11.19 16.73 -15.33
N GLN A 59 12.27 17.21 -14.73
CA GLN A 59 12.42 18.63 -14.41
C GLN A 59 12.46 19.51 -15.67
N ASP A 60 13.14 19.06 -16.73
CA ASP A 60 13.16 19.78 -18.01
C ASP A 60 11.78 19.81 -18.67
N LEU A 61 11.03 18.70 -18.64
CA LEU A 61 9.65 18.67 -19.15
C LEU A 61 8.72 19.61 -18.37
N LEU A 62 8.83 19.66 -17.04
CA LEU A 62 8.06 20.58 -16.21
C LEU A 62 8.47 22.03 -16.45
N GLY A 63 9.77 22.30 -16.64
CA GLY A 63 10.28 23.61 -17.02
C GLY A 63 9.71 24.10 -18.35
N LYS A 64 9.67 23.23 -19.37
CA LYS A 64 9.04 23.51 -20.67
C LYS A 64 7.55 23.78 -20.54
N PHE A 65 6.87 23.03 -19.68
CA PHE A 65 5.44 23.22 -19.41
C PHE A 65 5.16 24.59 -18.76
N ILE A 66 5.91 24.97 -17.73
CA ILE A 66 5.81 26.30 -17.11
C ILE A 66 6.10 27.39 -18.13
N THR A 67 7.17 27.25 -18.91
CA THR A 67 7.57 28.22 -19.94
C THR A 67 6.48 28.43 -20.99
N ALA A 68 5.73 27.38 -21.35
CA ALA A 68 4.61 27.48 -22.28
C ALA A 68 3.40 28.24 -21.72
N LEU A 69 3.29 28.38 -20.40
CA LEU A 69 2.21 29.07 -19.70
C LEU A 69 2.59 30.51 -19.30
N THR A 70 3.87 30.78 -19.09
CA THR A 70 4.38 32.10 -18.68
C THR A 70 4.01 33.19 -19.70
N GLY A 71 3.46 34.30 -19.22
CA GLY A 71 3.23 35.50 -20.04
C GLY A 71 2.06 35.40 -21.03
N LYS A 72 1.22 34.37 -20.94
CA LYS A 72 0.06 34.22 -21.82
C LYS A 72 -1.17 35.01 -21.35
N ASN A 73 -1.55 34.89 -20.09
CA ASN A 73 -2.73 35.55 -19.52
C ASN A 73 -2.69 35.49 -17.98
N THR A 74 -3.41 36.38 -17.30
CA THR A 74 -3.51 36.45 -15.84
C THR A 74 -3.97 35.13 -15.20
N PHE A 75 -4.80 34.35 -15.89
CA PHE A 75 -5.21 33.02 -15.45
C PHE A 75 -4.05 32.00 -15.45
N CYS A 76 -3.13 32.09 -16.43
CA CYS A 76 -1.95 31.24 -16.48
C CYS A 76 -0.96 31.58 -15.36
N ASP A 77 -0.85 32.85 -14.99
CA ASP A 77 0.00 33.28 -13.87
C ASP A 77 -0.54 32.75 -12.52
N ILE A 78 -1.87 32.71 -12.35
CA ILE A 78 -2.51 32.05 -11.20
C ILE A 78 -2.22 30.54 -11.19
N LEU A 79 -2.34 29.87 -12.35
CA LEU A 79 -2.03 28.45 -12.48
C LEU A 79 -0.57 28.13 -12.12
N ILE A 80 0.37 28.97 -12.54
CA ILE A 80 1.79 28.83 -12.17
C ILE A 80 1.98 29.05 -10.66
N SER A 81 1.30 30.04 -10.07
CA SER A 81 1.36 30.32 -8.63
C SER A 81 0.91 29.14 -7.76
N ILE A 82 -0.12 28.39 -8.17
CA ILE A 82 -0.59 27.20 -7.45
C ILE A 82 0.24 25.94 -7.73
N ARG A 83 1.36 26.06 -8.46
CA ARG A 83 2.22 24.93 -8.87
C ARG A 83 1.45 23.87 -9.66
N ILE A 84 0.72 24.30 -10.69
CA ILE A 84 -0.01 23.40 -11.59
C ILE A 84 0.90 22.35 -12.24
N ASP A 85 2.19 22.67 -12.42
CA ASP A 85 3.23 21.74 -12.88
C ASP A 85 3.28 20.48 -12.01
N LEU A 86 3.26 20.64 -10.69
CA LEU A 86 3.33 19.55 -9.74
C LEU A 86 2.02 18.74 -9.69
N ILE A 87 0.88 19.42 -9.82
CA ILE A 87 -0.43 18.76 -9.89
C ILE A 87 -0.51 17.88 -11.14
N VAL A 88 -0.16 18.45 -12.31
CA VAL A 88 -0.14 17.71 -13.58
C VAL A 88 0.86 16.57 -13.54
N TYR A 89 2.02 16.77 -12.92
CA TYR A 89 3.01 15.71 -12.68
C TYR A 89 2.42 14.51 -11.93
N TYR A 90 1.78 14.73 -10.77
CA TYR A 90 1.21 13.65 -9.98
C TYR A 90 0.02 12.98 -10.65
N ILE A 91 -0.82 13.75 -11.38
CA ILE A 91 -1.92 13.18 -12.17
C ILE A 91 -1.36 12.27 -13.28
N ALA A 92 -0.35 12.72 -14.02
CA ALA A 92 0.28 11.93 -15.06
C ALA A 92 0.96 10.68 -14.49
N LEU A 93 1.70 10.81 -13.39
CA LEU A 93 2.32 9.69 -12.68
C LEU A 93 1.26 8.68 -12.23
N PHE A 94 0.14 9.16 -11.69
CA PHE A 94 -0.97 8.31 -11.26
C PHE A 94 -1.56 7.52 -12.43
N ILE A 95 -1.82 8.16 -13.56
CA ILE A 95 -2.30 7.47 -14.77
C ILE A 95 -1.30 6.41 -15.23
N ILE A 96 0.00 6.72 -15.26
CA ILE A 96 1.05 5.77 -15.64
C ILE A 96 1.07 4.57 -14.67
N VAL A 97 1.03 4.80 -13.36
CA VAL A 97 1.00 3.72 -12.35
C VAL A 97 -0.26 2.86 -12.49
N LEU A 98 -1.43 3.46 -12.76
CA LEU A 98 -2.67 2.72 -13.01
C LEU A 98 -2.53 1.81 -14.25
N ILE A 99 -1.96 2.32 -15.34
CA ILE A 99 -1.72 1.55 -16.57
C ILE A 99 -0.72 0.42 -16.32
N LEU A 100 0.43 0.71 -15.70
CA LEU A 100 1.45 -0.29 -15.38
C LEU A 100 0.89 -1.40 -14.51
N ARG A 101 0.10 -1.05 -13.48
CA ARG A 101 -0.58 -2.02 -12.63
C ARG A 101 -1.48 -2.94 -13.46
N LEU A 102 -2.30 -2.39 -14.36
CA LEU A 102 -3.18 -3.20 -15.22
C LEU A 102 -2.37 -4.16 -16.11
N ILE A 103 -1.23 -3.71 -16.64
CA ILE A 103 -0.32 -4.53 -17.45
C ILE A 103 0.28 -5.66 -16.61
N ILE A 104 0.84 -5.35 -15.44
CA ILE A 104 1.46 -6.33 -14.53
C ILE A 104 0.45 -7.42 -14.16
N VAL A 105 -0.76 -7.03 -13.74
CA VAL A 105 -1.81 -7.97 -13.35
C VAL A 105 -2.20 -8.87 -14.53
N LYS A 106 -2.32 -8.33 -15.74
CA LYS A 106 -2.60 -9.12 -16.95
C LYS A 106 -1.50 -10.12 -17.26
N ILE A 107 -0.23 -9.72 -17.15
CA ILE A 107 0.91 -10.62 -17.38
C ILE A 107 0.93 -11.74 -16.35
N VAL A 108 0.78 -11.41 -15.06
CA VAL A 108 0.78 -12.40 -13.98
C VAL A 108 -0.36 -13.41 -14.15
N LEU A 109 -1.57 -12.94 -14.52
CA LEU A 109 -2.69 -13.83 -14.84
C LEU A 109 -2.40 -14.71 -16.05
N ALA A 110 -1.87 -14.14 -17.14
CA ALA A 110 -1.55 -14.89 -18.35
C ALA A 110 -0.51 -16.00 -18.08
N ILE A 111 0.47 -15.73 -17.22
CA ILE A 111 1.46 -16.75 -16.81
C ILE A 111 0.79 -17.82 -15.95
N ALA A 112 -0.02 -17.43 -14.96
CA ALA A 112 -0.67 -18.38 -14.05
C ALA A 112 -1.72 -19.28 -14.72
N ASP A 113 -2.33 -18.80 -15.81
CA ASP A 113 -3.32 -19.55 -16.61
C ASP A 113 -2.67 -20.55 -17.60
N ILE A 114 -1.34 -20.59 -17.70
CA ILE A 114 -0.65 -21.62 -18.50
C ILE A 114 -0.92 -22.99 -17.87
N ASP A 115 -1.45 -23.91 -18.68
CA ASP A 115 -1.80 -25.28 -18.26
C ASP A 115 -0.54 -26.14 -18.03
N ASN A 116 0.18 -25.81 -16.97
CA ASN A 116 1.38 -26.48 -16.52
C ASN A 116 1.30 -26.67 -15.00
N VAL A 117 1.38 -27.92 -14.57
CA VAL A 117 1.32 -28.34 -13.16
C VAL A 117 2.36 -27.59 -12.31
N VAL A 118 3.56 -27.34 -12.85
CA VAL A 118 4.62 -26.61 -12.13
C VAL A 118 4.24 -25.16 -11.90
N ILE A 119 3.66 -24.49 -12.91
CA ILE A 119 3.24 -23.09 -12.79
C ILE A 119 2.05 -22.97 -11.84
N SER A 120 1.08 -23.88 -11.92
CA SER A 120 -0.05 -23.91 -10.99
C SER A 120 0.40 -24.13 -9.54
N PHE A 121 1.38 -25.00 -9.31
CA PHE A 121 1.95 -25.21 -7.98
C PHE A 121 2.68 -23.97 -7.44
N ILE A 122 3.48 -23.32 -8.29
CA ILE A 122 4.17 -22.07 -7.95
C ILE A 122 3.15 -20.96 -7.61
N ASP A 123 2.09 -20.81 -8.41
CA ASP A 123 1.02 -19.83 -8.16
C ASP A 123 0.35 -20.03 -6.80
N ARG A 124 0.11 -21.28 -6.38
CA ARG A 124 -0.44 -21.59 -5.06
C ARG A 124 0.52 -21.26 -3.93
N ILE A 125 1.82 -21.56 -4.07
CA ILE A 125 2.84 -21.22 -3.05
C ILE A 125 2.91 -19.70 -2.89
N PHE A 126 3.04 -18.95 -3.99
CA PHE A 126 3.03 -17.50 -3.94
C PHE A 126 1.71 -16.96 -3.40
N GLY A 127 0.59 -17.65 -3.65
CA GLY A 127 -0.71 -17.35 -3.07
C GLY A 127 -0.67 -17.42 -1.54
N VAL A 128 -0.14 -18.50 -0.97
CA VAL A 128 0.04 -18.63 0.50
C VAL A 128 0.89 -17.50 1.06
N ILE A 129 2.06 -17.25 0.45
CA ILE A 129 2.98 -16.21 0.91
C ILE A 129 2.30 -14.83 0.85
N PHE A 130 1.59 -14.55 -0.24
CA PHE A 130 0.89 -13.30 -0.46
C PHE A 130 -0.23 -13.08 0.56
N PHE A 131 -1.11 -14.07 0.77
CA PHE A 131 -2.20 -13.95 1.73
C PHE A 131 -1.70 -13.94 3.19
N ALA A 132 -0.58 -14.61 3.50
CA ALA A 132 0.09 -14.47 4.78
C ALA A 132 0.61 -13.04 4.99
N ALA A 133 1.26 -12.44 3.99
CA ALA A 133 1.73 -11.05 4.04
C ALA A 133 0.57 -10.05 4.18
N VAL A 134 -0.54 -10.27 3.47
CA VAL A 134 -1.77 -9.48 3.62
C VAL A 134 -2.34 -9.59 5.03
N THR A 135 -2.36 -10.79 5.62
CA THR A 135 -2.84 -11.00 6.99
C THR A 135 -2.00 -10.21 7.99
N LEU A 136 -0.67 -10.26 7.83
CA LEU A 136 0.26 -9.48 8.63
C LEU A 136 0.03 -7.97 8.44
N LEU A 137 -0.19 -7.51 7.21
CA LEU A 137 -0.51 -6.10 6.93
C LEU A 137 -1.82 -5.68 7.62
N PHE A 138 -2.88 -6.49 7.56
CA PHE A 138 -4.13 -6.19 8.26
C PHE A 138 -3.96 -6.17 9.78
N MET A 139 -3.15 -7.06 10.34
CA MET A 139 -2.80 -7.03 11.76
C MET A 139 -2.11 -5.71 12.13
N LEU A 140 -1.11 -5.29 11.34
CA LEU A 140 -0.42 -4.01 11.56
C LEU A 140 -1.38 -2.82 11.46
N VAL A 141 -2.30 -2.83 10.49
CA VAL A 141 -3.34 -1.78 10.39
C VAL A 141 -4.27 -1.81 11.61
N ALA A 142 -4.71 -2.98 12.07
CA ALA A 142 -5.56 -3.09 13.25
C ALA A 142 -4.86 -2.55 14.51
N PHE A 143 -3.59 -2.92 14.74
CA PHE A 143 -2.77 -2.39 15.83
C PHE A 143 -2.58 -0.87 15.73
N TRP A 144 -2.37 -0.36 14.52
CA TRP A 144 -2.28 1.07 14.27
C TRP A 144 -3.58 1.81 14.64
N VAL A 145 -4.75 1.29 14.23
CA VAL A 145 -6.05 1.86 14.60
C VAL A 145 -6.29 1.82 16.12
N ILE A 146 -5.96 0.71 16.78
CA ILE A 146 -6.10 0.57 18.24
C ILE A 146 -5.24 1.61 18.97
N ASN A 147 -3.99 1.79 18.54
CA ASN A 147 -3.09 2.79 19.12
C ASN A 147 -3.59 4.22 18.87
N LEU A 148 -4.14 4.49 17.68
CA LEU A 148 -4.74 5.78 17.34
C LEU A 148 -5.93 6.13 18.27
N ILE A 149 -6.78 5.15 18.60
CA ILE A 149 -7.90 5.33 19.53
C ILE A 149 -7.39 5.55 20.96
N GLY A 150 -6.39 4.77 21.39
CA GLY A 150 -5.80 4.88 22.72
C GLY A 150 -6.74 4.45 23.86
N GLY A 151 -6.43 4.93 25.07
CA GLY A 151 -7.27 4.73 26.26
C GLY A 151 -7.36 3.26 26.72
N THR A 152 -8.53 2.89 27.27
CA THR A 152 -8.79 1.55 27.83
C THR A 152 -8.74 0.44 26.78
N THR A 153 -9.01 0.75 25.50
CA THR A 153 -8.93 -0.21 24.39
C THR A 153 -7.48 -0.61 24.15
N ALA A 154 -6.57 0.35 24.12
CA ALA A 154 -5.15 0.09 23.94
C ALA A 154 -4.57 -0.74 25.10
N THR A 155 -4.90 -0.40 26.35
CA THR A 155 -4.40 -1.17 27.51
C THR A 155 -4.92 -2.61 27.51
N THR A 156 -6.21 -2.81 27.21
CA THR A 156 -6.80 -4.16 27.12
C THR A 156 -6.11 -5.01 26.06
N VAL A 157 -5.77 -4.43 24.91
CA VAL A 157 -5.05 -5.14 23.84
C VAL A 157 -3.60 -5.42 24.23
N THR A 158 -2.90 -4.46 24.83
CA THR A 158 -1.53 -4.65 25.33
C THR A 158 -1.47 -5.78 26.35
N ASP A 159 -2.40 -5.82 27.31
CA ASP A 159 -2.46 -6.89 28.32
C ASP A 159 -2.79 -8.25 27.68
N ALA A 160 -3.64 -8.28 26.65
CA ALA A 160 -4.02 -9.51 25.96
C ALA A 160 -2.90 -10.12 25.08
N ILE A 161 -1.91 -9.30 24.67
CA ILE A 161 -0.80 -9.73 23.80
C ILE A 161 0.57 -9.78 24.52
N ALA A 162 0.65 -9.31 25.77
CA ALA A 162 1.89 -9.27 26.55
C ALA A 162 2.50 -10.67 26.74
N GLY A 163 3.73 -10.88 26.27
CA GLY A 163 4.39 -12.19 26.35
C GLY A 163 3.93 -13.19 25.29
N SER A 164 3.32 -12.70 24.21
CA SER A 164 2.93 -13.49 23.05
C SER A 164 4.11 -14.27 22.46
N LYS A 165 3.91 -15.56 22.17
CA LYS A 165 4.95 -16.38 21.51
C LYS A 165 5.15 -16.01 20.05
N LEU A 166 4.14 -15.39 19.42
CA LEU A 166 4.21 -14.87 18.06
C LEU A 166 4.77 -13.45 18.01
N LYS A 167 5.24 -12.92 19.15
CA LYS A 167 5.76 -11.55 19.30
C LYS A 167 4.74 -10.48 18.89
N LEU A 168 3.46 -10.71 19.18
CA LEU A 168 2.39 -9.75 18.89
C LEU A 168 2.58 -8.42 19.65
N ASP A 169 3.11 -8.49 20.87
CA ASP A 169 3.57 -7.34 21.65
C ASP A 169 4.64 -6.54 20.91
N TRP A 170 5.66 -7.20 20.37
CA TRP A 170 6.71 -6.55 19.59
C TRP A 170 6.14 -5.89 18.32
N PHE A 171 5.26 -6.58 17.58
CA PHE A 171 4.62 -6.01 16.39
C PHE A 171 3.69 -4.84 16.71
N TYR A 172 3.06 -4.83 17.88
CA TYR A 172 2.23 -3.73 18.34
C TYR A 172 3.07 -2.49 18.67
N GLU A 173 4.18 -2.67 19.37
CA GLU A 173 5.09 -1.57 19.78
C GLU A 173 5.94 -1.04 18.63
N HIS A 174 6.47 -1.91 17.77
CA HIS A 174 7.38 -1.56 16.66
C HIS A 174 6.66 -1.47 15.31
N ASN A 175 5.36 -1.19 15.33
CA ASN A 175 4.56 -1.14 14.11
C ASN A 175 5.07 -0.02 13.17
N PRO A 176 5.54 -0.33 11.95
CA PRO A 176 6.10 0.67 11.04
C PRO A 176 5.06 1.72 10.60
N LEU A 177 3.76 1.40 10.68
CA LEU A 177 2.69 2.35 10.36
C LEU A 177 2.56 3.45 11.42
N MET A 178 3.14 3.28 12.62
CA MET A 178 3.16 4.32 13.66
C MET A 178 3.98 5.55 13.25
N ILE A 179 4.91 5.42 12.32
CA ILE A 179 5.64 6.56 11.73
C ILE A 179 4.65 7.54 11.10
N ILE A 180 3.56 7.03 10.49
CA ILE A 180 2.50 7.87 9.92
C ILE A 180 1.80 8.69 11.03
N ILE A 181 1.62 8.15 12.23
CA ILE A 181 1.05 8.91 13.37
C ILE A 181 2.00 10.02 13.79
N GLN A 182 3.31 9.79 13.81
CA GLN A 182 4.26 10.86 14.15
C GLN A 182 4.23 12.00 13.13
N VAL A 183 4.05 11.68 11.85
CA VAL A 183 3.91 12.68 10.79
C VAL A 183 2.56 13.40 10.86
N ILE A 184 1.45 12.69 11.09
CA ILE A 184 0.11 13.28 11.15
C ILE A 184 -0.13 14.04 12.47
N LYS A 185 0.36 13.55 13.61
CA LYS A 185 0.23 14.27 14.91
C LYS A 185 1.05 15.55 14.96
N MET A 186 2.07 15.73 14.12
CA MET A 186 2.70 17.04 13.96
C MET A 186 1.78 18.07 13.29
N GLU A 187 0.77 17.64 12.53
CA GLU A 187 -0.26 18.54 11.96
C GLU A 187 -1.48 18.71 12.88
N VAL A 188 -1.71 17.80 13.84
CA VAL A 188 -2.75 17.95 14.88
C VAL A 188 -2.09 18.40 16.20
N VAL A 189 -1.42 19.55 16.15
CA VAL A 189 -1.23 20.37 17.34
C VAL A 189 -2.40 21.35 17.36
N LEU A 190 -3.38 21.03 18.20
CA LEU A 190 -4.48 21.92 18.58
C LEU A 190 -3.94 23.13 19.34
#